data_AF-K2FB33-F1
#
_entry.id   AF-K2FB33-F1
#
_cell.length_a   1.000
_cell.length_b   1.000
_cell.length_c   1.000
_cell.angle_alpha   90.00
_cell.angle_beta   90.00
_cell.angle_gamma   90.00
#
_symmetry.space_group_name_H-M   'P 1'
#
loop_
_entity.id
_entity.type
_entity.pdbx_description
1 polymer ?
#
loop_
_entity_poly.entity_id
_entity_poly.type
_entity_poly.pdbx_seq_one_letter_code
_entity_poly.pdbx_strand_id
1 'polypeptide(L)' 'MRECLKEANYEEIKTPTMMSRELWERSGHWFHYRENMFTSHVEERDFAIKPMNCPGCMLYYRSKTHSYRELPL' A
#
# COMPACT_ATOMS: atom_id res chain seq x y z
N MET A 1 -12.42 -7.91 15.56
CA MET A 1 -11.88 -6.92 14.60
C MET A 1 -12.27 -7.25 13.16
N ARG A 2 -11.87 -8.40 12.59
CA ARG A 2 -12.29 -8.78 11.23
C ARG A 2 -13.81 -8.80 11.04
N GLU A 3 -14.54 -9.37 12.01
CA GLU A 3 -16.01 -9.40 12.00
C GLU A 3 -16.60 -7.98 11.99
N CYS A 4 -16.11 -7.09 12.86
CA CYS A 4 -16.53 -5.68 12.90
C CYS A 4 -16.29 -4.95 11.57
N LEU A 5 -15.15 -5.20 10.90
CA LEU A 5 -14.83 -4.61 9.59
C LEU A 5 -15.77 -5.13 8.51
N LYS A 6 -16.11 -6.42 8.54
CA LYS A 6 -17.08 -7.04 7.63
C LYS A 6 -18.47 -6.46 7.81
N GLU A 7 -18.92 -6.29 9.07
CA GLU A 7 -20.20 -5.64 9.40
C GLU A 7 -20.23 -4.17 8.95
N ALA A 8 -19.09 -3.49 8.98
CA ALA A 8 -18.93 -2.12 8.50
C ALA A 8 -18.67 -2.02 6.97
N ASN A 9 -18.84 -3.12 6.23
CA ASN A 9 -18.67 -3.20 4.77
C ASN A 9 -17.25 -2.88 4.24
N TYR A 10 -16.21 -3.14 5.04
CA TYR A 10 -14.83 -3.07 4.54
C TYR A 10 -14.47 -4.33 3.77
N GLU A 11 -13.76 -4.15 2.65
CA GLU A 11 -13.18 -5.25 1.88
C GLU A 11 -11.79 -5.62 2.45
N GLU A 12 -11.63 -6.87 2.91
CA GLU A 12 -10.32 -7.36 3.35
C GLU A 12 -9.43 -7.67 2.14
N ILE A 13 -8.31 -6.97 2.02
CA ILE A 13 -7.31 -7.16 0.96
C ILE A 13 -5.93 -7.50 1.53
N LYS A 14 -5.11 -8.15 0.70
CA LYS A 14 -3.70 -8.45 1.03
C LYS A 14 -2.77 -7.90 -0.04
N THR A 15 -1.94 -6.95 0.35
CA THR A 15 -0.91 -6.34 -0.50
C THR A 15 0.47 -6.96 -0.23
N PRO A 16 1.40 -6.94 -1.21
CA PRO A 16 2.75 -7.46 -1.03
C PRO A 16 3.46 -6.89 0.21
N THR A 17 4.27 -7.70 0.88
CA THR A 17 5.02 -7.26 2.07
C THR A 17 6.21 -6.37 1.71
N MET A 18 6.80 -6.57 0.54
CA MET A 18 7.94 -5.82 0.02
C MET A 18 7.52 -5.07 -1.25
N MET A 19 7.88 -3.80 -1.37
CA MET A 19 7.50 -2.93 -2.49
C MET A 19 8.68 -2.05 -2.93
N SER A 20 8.70 -1.64 -4.20
CA SER A 20 9.82 -0.87 -4.77
C SER A 20 9.94 0.50 -4.12
N ARG A 21 11.17 1.00 -4.03
CA ARG A 21 11.48 2.35 -3.59
C ARG A 21 10.68 3.43 -4.33
N GLU A 22 10.48 3.27 -5.64
CA GLU A 22 9.76 4.27 -6.46
C GLU A 22 8.32 4.48 -5.99
N LEU A 23 7.67 3.42 -5.47
CA LEU A 23 6.33 3.55 -4.87
C LEU A 23 6.36 4.41 -3.61
N TRP A 24 7.38 4.22 -2.76
CA TRP A 24 7.55 4.97 -1.53
C TRP A 24 7.94 6.43 -1.80
N GLU A 25 8.75 6.69 -2.84
CA GLU A 25 9.09 8.04 -3.30
C GLU A 25 7.86 8.75 -3.86
N ARG A 26 7.09 8.09 -4.74
CA ARG A 26 5.87 8.67 -5.33
C ARG A 26 4.81 8.98 -4.28
N SER A 27 4.71 8.17 -3.23
CA SER A 27 3.79 8.44 -2.12
C SER A 27 4.33 9.46 -1.12
N GLY A 28 5.56 9.96 -1.29
CA GLY A 28 6.24 10.90 -0.40
C GLY A 28 6.85 10.28 0.86
N HIS A 29 6.49 9.04 1.19
CA HIS A 29 6.87 8.37 2.43
C HIS A 29 8.37 8.08 2.52
N TRP A 30 9.03 7.86 1.38
CA TRP A 30 10.46 7.61 1.36
C TRP A 30 11.25 8.73 2.02
N PHE A 31 10.91 9.99 1.73
CA PHE A 31 11.66 11.14 2.25
C PHE A 31 11.43 11.37 3.74
N HIS A 32 10.28 10.96 4.28
CA HIS A 32 9.92 11.16 5.69
C HIS A 32 10.28 9.97 6.58
N TYR A 33 10.23 8.75 6.06
CA TYR A 33 10.24 7.53 6.87
C TYR A 33 11.37 6.55 6.53
N ARG A 34 12.22 6.82 5.52
CA ARG A 34 13.29 5.88 5.11
C ARG A 34 14.18 5.38 6.24
N GLU A 35 14.46 6.22 7.24
CA GLU A 35 15.31 5.85 8.38
C GLU A 35 14.64 4.81 9.29
N ASN A 36 13.31 4.72 9.25
CA ASN A 36 12.49 3.78 10.00
C ASN A 36 11.96 2.63 9.12
N MET A 37 12.51 2.44 7.91
CA MET A 37 12.10 1.41 6.98
C MET A 37 13.19 0.35 6.84
N PHE A 38 12.78 -0.93 6.82
CA PHE A 38 13.69 -2.02 6.47
C PHE A 38 13.83 -2.10 4.95
N THR A 39 15.03 -1.78 4.45
CA THR A 39 15.32 -1.77 3.02
C THR A 39 16.20 -2.95 2.61
N SER A 40 16.03 -3.44 1.38
CA SER A 40 16.86 -4.48 0.79
C SER A 40 17.16 -4.13 -0.67
N HIS A 41 18.36 -4.48 -1.13
CA HIS A 41 18.80 -4.26 -2.50
C HIS A 41 18.81 -5.59 -3.24
N VAL A 42 18.02 -5.70 -4.31
CA VAL A 42 17.79 -6.94 -5.08
C VAL A 42 17.84 -6.61 -6.57
N GLU A 43 18.69 -7.31 -7.33
CA GLU A 43 18.79 -7.16 -8.80
C GLU A 43 18.88 -5.70 -9.25
N GLU A 44 19.80 -4.94 -8.63
CA GLU A 44 20.05 -3.51 -8.90
C GLU A 44 18.90 -2.56 -8.53
N ARG A 45 17.90 -3.04 -7.77
CA ARG A 45 16.75 -2.23 -7.33
C ARG A 45 16.62 -2.21 -5.81
N ASP A 46 16.24 -1.04 -5.30
CA ASP A 46 15.92 -0.85 -3.89
C ASP A 46 14.45 -1.21 -3.62
N PHE A 47 14.26 -2.03 -2.60
CA PHE A 47 12.96 -2.39 -2.05
C PHE A 47 12.89 -2.03 -0.57
N ALA A 48 11.67 -1.87 -0.07
CA ALA A 48 11.41 -1.75 1.35
C ALA A 48 10.27 -2.68 1.78
N ILE A 49 10.42 -3.24 2.97
CA ILE A 49 9.30 -3.87 3.68
C ILE A 49 8.32 -2.77 4.05
N LYS A 50 7.03 -3.00 3.77
CA LYS A 50 5.99 -2.00 3.99
C LYS A 50 5.94 -1.57 5.47
N PRO A 51 6.17 -0.28 5.80
CA PRO A 51 5.92 0.23 7.15
C PRO A 51 4.42 0.48 7.38
N MET A 52 3.63 0.54 6.30
CA MET A 52 2.19 0.81 6.31
C MET A 52 1.51 0.28 5.05
N ASN A 53 0.18 0.22 5.06
CA ASN A 53 -0.59 -0.36 3.97
C ASN A 53 -1.02 0.65 2.88
N CYS A 54 -1.05 1.95 3.18
CA CYS A 54 -1.71 2.96 2.33
C CYS A 54 -1.24 2.95 0.86
N PRO A 55 0.06 2.92 0.53
CA PRO A 55 0.49 2.87 -0.87
C PRO A 55 0.06 1.59 -1.58
N GLY A 56 0.03 0.45 -0.86
CA GLY A 56 -0.50 -0.80 -1.36
C GLY A 56 -2.01 -0.75 -1.62
N CYS A 57 -2.79 -0.14 -0.71
CA CYS A 57 -4.23 0.04 -0.90
C CYS A 57 -4.54 0.94 -2.10
N MET A 58 -3.75 2.00 -2.32
CA MET A 58 -3.89 2.86 -3.50
C MET A 58 -3.57 2.12 -4.81
N LEU A 59 -2.60 1.20 -4.79
CA LEU A 59 -2.34 0.33 -5.95
C LEU A 59 -3.50 -0.65 -6.20
N TYR A 60 -4.12 -1.17 -5.15
CA TYR A 60 -5.32 -2.02 -5.28
C TYR A 60 -6.49 -1.25 -5.88
N TYR A 61 -6.82 -0.07 -5.36
CA TYR A 61 -7.85 0.82 -5.92
C TYR A 61 -7.56 1.11 -7.40
N ARG A 62 -6.33 1.48 -7.75
CA ARG A 62 -5.95 1.77 -9.14
C ARG A 62 -5.97 0.54 -10.07
N SER A 63 -6.01 -0.68 -9.54
CA SER A 63 -6.01 -1.89 -10.37
C SER A 63 -7.32 -2.11 -11.11
N LYS A 64 -8.40 -1.40 -10.72
CA LYS A 64 -9.72 -1.46 -11.35
C LYS A 64 -10.17 -0.05 -11.75
N THR A 65 -11.04 0.03 -12.75
CA THR A 65 -11.73 1.27 -13.09
C THR A 65 -12.90 1.46 -12.12
N HIS A 66 -13.01 2.65 -11.55
CA HIS A 66 -14.06 2.97 -10.58
C HIS A 66 -15.01 4.04 -11.10
N SER A 67 -16.30 3.87 -10.82
CA SER A 67 -17.33 4.89 -11.06
C SER A 67 -17.58 5.68 -9.78
N TYR A 68 -17.91 6.96 -9.89
CA TYR A 68 -18.27 7.79 -8.72
C TYR A 68 -19.45 7.19 -7.91
N ARG A 69 -20.29 6.38 -8.56
CA ARG A 69 -21.43 5.70 -7.94
C ARG A 69 -21.05 4.58 -6.97
N GLU A 70 -19.83 4.07 -7.09
CA GLU A 70 -19.32 3.01 -6.21
C GLU A 70 -18.83 3.56 -4.87
N LEU A 71 -18.60 4.87 -4.77
CA LEU A 71 -18.12 5.49 -3.54
C LEU A 71 -19.24 5.60 -2.49
N PRO A 72 -18.93 5.39 -1.20
CA PRO A 72 -17.60 5.12 -0.64
C PRO A 72 -17.11 3.68 -0.84
N LEU A 73 -15.80 3.54 -1.07
CA LEU A 73 -15.05 2.28 -1.22
C LEU A 73 -14.00 2.14 -0.11
#